data_AF-A6DGZ9-F1
#
_entry.id   AF-A6DGZ9-F1
#
_cell.length_a   1.000
_cell.length_b   1.000
_cell.length_c   1.000
_cell.angle_alpha   90.00
_cell.angle_beta   90.00
_cell.angle_gamma   90.00
#
_symmetry.space_group_name_H-M   'P 1'
#
loop_
_entity.id
_entity.type
_entity.pdbx_description
1 polymer ?
#
loop_
_entity_poly.entity_id
_entity_poly.type
_entity_poly.pdbx_seq_one_letter_code
_entity_poly.pdbx_strand_id
1 'polypeptide(L)'
;MKKLMLLGMACFMGSATYAESVDDKVLAIMEELGAAKKLKRLDKKKDYKNADWNKYSMELIEEYNGMKDIKHSEKMFNDFNVKMLKALEDYKKVLEGKDYDAIAKSWKDVGAACKACHEEYK
;
A
#
# COMPACT_ATOMS: atom_id res chain seq x y z
N MET A 1 -24.86 55.68 -15.19
CA MET A 1 -24.64 55.50 -13.73
C MET A 1 -25.09 54.10 -13.35
N LYS A 2 -24.21 53.32 -12.67
CA LYS A 2 -24.50 52.36 -11.56
C LYS A 2 -25.62 51.31 -11.81
N LYS A 3 -25.44 49.98 -11.77
CA LYS A 3 -24.69 49.06 -10.88
C LYS A 3 -24.69 47.67 -11.56
N LEU A 4 -23.55 47.01 -11.79
CA LEU A 4 -23.01 45.87 -11.03
C LEU A 4 -24.00 45.06 -10.16
N MET A 5 -24.23 43.80 -10.53
CA MET A 5 -24.35 42.65 -9.63
C MET A 5 -23.57 41.50 -10.30
N LEU A 6 -22.36 41.21 -9.84
CA LEU A 6 -22.00 40.15 -8.87
C LEU A 6 -22.37 38.74 -9.37
N LEU A 7 -21.40 37.99 -9.90
CA LEU A 7 -20.46 37.11 -9.15
C LEU A 7 -21.15 35.91 -8.51
N GLY A 8 -20.76 34.72 -8.94
CA GLY A 8 -21.01 33.50 -8.17
C GLY A 8 -20.98 32.19 -8.95
N MET A 9 -20.03 32.00 -9.87
CA MET A 9 -19.80 30.69 -10.49
C MET A 9 -18.31 30.40 -10.50
N ALA A 10 -17.79 30.09 -9.31
CA ALA A 10 -16.45 29.55 -9.14
C ALA A 10 -16.48 28.60 -7.94
N CYS A 11 -15.64 27.56 -8.04
CA CYS A 11 -15.40 26.50 -7.06
C CYS A 11 -16.35 25.30 -7.12
N PHE A 12 -16.24 24.43 -8.14
CA PHE A 12 -16.45 22.99 -7.94
C PHE A 12 -15.81 22.09 -9.02
N MET A 13 -14.67 22.48 -9.59
CA MET A 13 -13.93 21.63 -10.56
C MET A 13 -12.49 21.32 -10.12
N GLY A 14 -12.17 21.44 -8.83
CA GLY A 14 -10.82 21.17 -8.31
C GLY A 14 -10.64 19.83 -7.60
N SER A 15 -11.73 19.16 -7.21
CA SER A 15 -11.69 17.97 -6.36
C SER A 15 -12.04 16.66 -7.06
N ALA A 16 -12.76 16.69 -8.18
CA ALA A 16 -13.11 15.47 -8.92
C ALA A 16 -11.89 14.87 -9.65
N THR A 17 -11.08 15.72 -10.29
CA THR A 17 -9.90 15.29 -11.05
C THR A 17 -8.75 14.78 -10.17
N TYR A 18 -8.62 15.30 -8.94
CA TYR A 18 -7.59 14.84 -8.02
C TYR A 18 -7.96 13.49 -7.40
N ALA A 19 -9.23 13.28 -7.04
CA ALA A 19 -9.73 12.00 -6.54
C ALA A 19 -9.58 10.89 -7.58
N GLU A 20 -10.02 11.11 -8.83
CA GLU A 20 -9.79 10.15 -9.93
C GLU A 20 -8.30 9.83 -10.12
N SER A 21 -7.41 10.82 -10.01
CA SER A 21 -5.97 10.60 -10.16
C SER A 21 -5.30 9.83 -9.01
N VAL A 22 -5.90 9.84 -7.81
CA VAL A 22 -5.42 9.06 -6.66
C VAL A 22 -5.94 7.64 -6.78
N ASP A 23 -7.18 7.45 -7.19
CA ASP A 23 -7.81 6.14 -7.37
C ASP A 23 -7.11 5.35 -8.48
N ASP A 24 -6.78 5.99 -9.61
CA ASP A 24 -6.02 5.37 -10.69
C ASP A 24 -4.60 4.95 -10.25
N LYS A 25 -3.94 5.76 -9.41
CA LYS A 25 -2.61 5.42 -8.86
C LYS A 25 -2.71 4.27 -7.86
N VAL A 26 -3.72 4.27 -7.00
CA VAL A 26 -3.97 3.19 -6.04
C VAL A 26 -4.28 1.89 -6.78
N LEU A 27 -5.13 1.94 -7.80
CA LEU A 27 -5.50 0.78 -8.62
C LEU A 27 -4.30 0.22 -9.39
N ALA A 28 -3.52 1.08 -10.06
CA ALA A 28 -2.31 0.67 -10.76
C ALA A 28 -1.36 -0.07 -9.80
N ILE A 29 -1.17 0.45 -8.58
CA ILE A 29 -0.24 -0.17 -7.64
C ILE A 29 -0.82 -1.46 -7.05
N MET A 30 -2.12 -1.52 -6.76
CA MET A 30 -2.78 -2.76 -6.32
C MET A 30 -2.73 -3.88 -7.37
N GLU A 31 -2.65 -3.55 -8.66
CA GLU A 31 -2.48 -4.52 -9.74
C GLU A 31 -1.01 -4.92 -9.96
N GLU A 32 -0.05 -4.03 -9.69
CA GLU A 32 1.36 -4.14 -10.03
C GLU A 32 2.30 -4.78 -8.99
N LEU A 33 1.83 -5.16 -7.78
CA LEU A 33 2.70 -5.80 -6.78
C LEU A 33 3.14 -7.22 -7.20
N GLY A 34 4.10 -7.29 -8.13
CA GLY A 34 4.68 -8.50 -8.67
C GLY A 34 5.45 -9.27 -7.59
N ALA A 35 6.13 -8.55 -6.70
CA ALA A 35 6.85 -9.12 -5.57
C ALA A 35 5.90 -9.88 -4.61
N ALA A 36 4.72 -9.32 -4.30
CA ALA A 36 3.73 -9.98 -3.45
C ALA A 36 3.26 -11.33 -4.03
N LYS A 37 3.07 -11.41 -5.36
CA LYS A 37 2.70 -12.67 -6.05
C LYS A 37 3.82 -13.71 -5.95
N LYS A 38 5.09 -13.31 -6.10
CA LYS A 38 6.25 -14.20 -5.98
C LYS A 38 6.39 -14.71 -4.53
N LEU A 39 6.31 -13.83 -3.54
CA LEU A 39 6.37 -14.18 -2.11
C LEU A 39 5.25 -15.14 -1.70
N LYS A 40 4.02 -14.93 -2.18
CA LYS A 40 2.89 -15.85 -1.94
C LYS A 40 3.18 -17.27 -2.43
N ARG A 41 3.92 -17.44 -3.53
CA ARG A 41 4.30 -18.77 -4.03
C ARG A 41 5.33 -19.45 -3.13
N LEU A 42 6.28 -18.70 -2.59
CA LEU A 42 7.28 -19.20 -1.64
C LEU A 42 6.65 -19.51 -0.27
N ASP A 43 5.71 -18.68 0.20
CA ASP A 43 5.03 -18.83 1.48
C ASP A 43 4.18 -20.10 1.54
N LYS A 44 3.48 -20.43 0.44
CA LYS A 44 2.77 -21.71 0.28
C LYS A 44 3.67 -22.94 0.50
N LYS A 45 4.96 -22.81 0.19
CA LYS A 45 5.96 -23.86 0.39
C LYS A 45 6.67 -23.74 1.76
N LYS A 46 6.37 -22.69 2.53
CA LYS A 46 7.06 -22.31 3.78
C LYS A 46 8.58 -22.18 3.59
N ASP A 47 9.01 -21.75 2.40
CA ASP A 47 10.43 -21.70 2.01
C ASP A 47 11.05 -20.33 2.32
N TYR A 48 11.10 -19.98 3.61
CA TYR A 48 11.64 -18.70 4.09
C TYR A 48 13.18 -18.63 4.01
N LYS A 49 13.84 -19.75 3.74
CA LYS A 49 15.30 -19.84 3.56
C LYS A 49 15.73 -19.61 2.12
N ASN A 50 14.78 -19.53 1.18
CA ASN A 50 15.06 -19.31 -0.22
C ASN A 50 15.80 -17.99 -0.42
N ALA A 51 16.88 -17.98 -1.23
CA ALA A 51 17.62 -16.75 -1.53
C ALA A 51 16.72 -15.67 -2.18
N ASP A 52 15.72 -16.11 -2.95
CA ASP A 52 14.74 -15.24 -3.57
C ASP A 52 13.75 -14.63 -2.57
N TRP A 53 13.57 -15.24 -1.38
CA TRP A 53 12.66 -14.72 -0.36
C TRP A 53 13.06 -13.29 0.03
N ASN A 54 14.30 -13.10 0.47
CA ASN A 54 14.78 -11.80 0.90
C ASN A 54 14.77 -10.78 -0.26
N LYS A 55 15.14 -11.21 -1.47
CA LYS A 55 15.09 -10.36 -2.66
C LYS A 55 13.67 -9.83 -2.90
N TYR A 56 12.67 -10.70 -2.98
CA TYR A 56 11.30 -10.28 -3.24
C TYR A 56 10.69 -9.52 -2.06
N SER A 57 11.09 -9.82 -0.82
CA SER A 57 10.69 -9.05 0.35
C SER A 57 11.17 -7.60 0.27
N MET A 58 12.42 -7.38 -0.15
CA MET A 58 12.95 -6.04 -0.35
C MET A 58 12.29 -5.32 -1.52
N GLU A 59 12.04 -6.00 -2.65
CA GLU A 59 11.26 -5.46 -3.78
C GLU A 59 9.88 -4.96 -3.31
N LEU A 60 9.14 -5.76 -2.52
CA LEU A 60 7.83 -5.37 -1.98
C LEU A 60 7.90 -4.14 -1.07
N ILE A 61 8.92 -4.09 -0.20
CA ILE A 61 9.13 -2.95 0.72
C ILE A 61 9.42 -1.67 -0.07
N GLU A 62 10.20 -1.74 -1.15
CA GLU A 62 10.47 -0.60 -2.02
C GLU A 62 9.23 -0.14 -2.78
N GLU A 63 8.46 -1.07 -3.36
CA GLU A 63 7.16 -0.79 -4.02
C GLU A 63 6.23 -0.01 -3.07
N TYR A 64 6.08 -0.45 -1.82
CA TYR A 64 5.23 0.23 -0.83
C TYR A 64 5.80 1.54 -0.29
N ASN A 65 7.12 1.67 -0.14
CA ASN A 65 7.72 2.93 0.27
C ASN A 65 7.51 4.04 -0.77
N GLY A 66 7.41 3.68 -2.05
CA GLY A 66 7.01 4.61 -3.11
C GLY A 66 5.60 5.20 -2.92
N MET A 67 4.77 4.57 -2.07
CA MET A 67 3.39 4.97 -1.80
C MET A 67 3.17 5.65 -0.46
N LYS A 68 4.20 5.79 0.37
CA LYS A 68 4.03 6.23 1.76
C LYS A 68 3.36 7.60 1.91
N ASP A 69 3.55 8.46 0.91
CA ASP A 69 3.03 9.84 0.89
C ASP A 69 1.72 9.97 0.11
N ILE A 70 1.20 8.87 -0.47
CA ILE A 70 -0.10 8.86 -1.15
C ILE A 70 -1.19 8.97 -0.09
N LYS A 71 -2.02 10.01 -0.23
CA LYS A 71 -3.21 10.22 0.60
C LYS A 71 -4.47 10.05 -0.24
N HIS A 72 -5.38 9.24 0.28
CA HIS A 72 -6.72 9.03 -0.26
C HIS A 72 -7.73 9.95 0.45
N SER A 73 -8.88 10.21 -0.18
CA SER A 73 -9.95 11.02 0.41
C SER A 73 -10.58 10.31 1.62
N GLU A 74 -10.70 8.99 1.55
CA GLU A 74 -11.19 8.15 2.63
C GLU A 74 -10.15 7.94 3.73
N LYS A 75 -10.51 8.29 4.96
CA LYS A 75 -9.68 8.05 6.15
C LYS A 75 -9.33 6.57 6.33
N MET A 76 -10.27 5.67 6.06
CA MET A 76 -10.09 4.24 6.27
C MET A 76 -8.99 3.67 5.37
N PHE A 77 -8.97 4.05 4.09
CA PHE A 77 -7.89 3.69 3.17
C PHE A 77 -6.51 4.17 3.68
N ASN A 78 -6.42 5.42 4.15
CA ASN A 78 -5.18 5.94 4.72
C ASN A 78 -4.74 5.16 5.97
N ASP A 79 -5.68 4.80 6.85
CA ASP A 79 -5.39 3.99 8.04
C ASP A 79 -4.85 2.60 7.65
N PHE A 80 -5.38 1.99 6.58
CA PHE A 80 -4.84 0.74 6.04
C PHE A 80 -3.42 0.90 5.49
N ASN A 81 -3.15 1.97 4.74
CA ASN A 81 -1.80 2.24 4.23
C ASN A 81 -0.79 2.40 5.38
N VAL A 82 -1.14 3.15 6.43
CA VAL A 82 -0.30 3.30 7.64
C VAL A 82 -0.02 1.95 8.31
N LYS A 83 -1.05 1.10 8.47
CA LYS A 83 -0.88 -0.25 9.06
C LYS A 83 0.03 -1.12 8.20
N MET A 84 -0.11 -1.08 6.88
CA MET A 84 0.70 -1.86 5.96
C MET A 84 2.17 -1.40 5.98
N LEU A 85 2.43 -0.11 5.94
CA LEU A 85 3.78 0.45 6.04
C LEU A 85 4.46 0.06 7.36
N LYS A 86 3.71 0.12 8.47
CA LYS A 86 4.22 -0.32 9.77
C LYS A 86 4.57 -1.82 9.76
N ALA A 87 3.70 -2.67 9.23
CA ALA A 87 3.96 -4.10 9.13
C ALA A 87 5.20 -4.41 8.28
N LEU A 88 5.39 -3.69 7.17
CA LEU A 88 6.58 -3.81 6.32
C LEU A 88 7.87 -3.31 7.00
N GLU A 89 7.80 -2.24 7.79
CA GLU A 89 8.94 -1.75 8.56
C GLU A 89 9.39 -2.78 9.61
N ASP A 90 8.44 -3.34 10.35
CA ASP A 90 8.72 -4.37 11.35
C ASP A 90 9.23 -5.67 10.67
N TYR A 91 8.68 -6.02 9.51
CA TYR A 91 9.15 -7.12 8.70
C TYR A 91 10.58 -6.94 8.21
N LYS A 92 10.95 -5.74 7.75
CA LYS A 92 12.32 -5.41 7.33
C LYS A 92 13.34 -5.69 8.44
N LYS A 93 13.05 -5.26 9.67
CA LYS A 93 13.92 -5.49 10.84
C LYS A 93 14.15 -6.97 11.09
N VAL A 94 13.14 -7.80 10.86
CA VAL A 94 13.20 -9.24 11.06
C VAL A 94 14.00 -9.95 9.95
N LEU A 95 13.95 -9.47 8.72
CA LEU A 95 14.73 -10.02 7.60
C LEU A 95 16.25 -9.96 7.85
N GLU A 96 16.72 -8.90 8.52
CA GLU A 96 18.14 -8.72 8.86
C GLU A 96 18.64 -9.76 9.89
N GLY A 97 17.75 -10.28 10.73
CA GLY A 97 18.08 -11.18 11.85
C GLY A 97 18.26 -12.66 11.46
N LYS A 98 17.89 -13.07 10.23
CA LYS A 98 17.89 -14.48 9.75
C LYS A 98 17.14 -15.49 10.65
N ASP A 99 16.27 -15.00 11.55
CA ASP A 99 15.36 -15.83 12.32
C ASP A 99 14.13 -16.15 11.45
N TYR A 100 14.10 -17.36 10.89
CA TYR A 100 13.06 -17.77 9.95
C TYR A 100 11.67 -17.90 10.58
N ASP A 101 11.58 -18.19 11.89
CA ASP A 101 10.30 -18.26 12.59
C ASP A 101 9.74 -16.86 12.81
N ALA A 102 10.62 -15.92 13.16
CA ALA A 102 10.26 -14.50 13.21
C ALA A 102 9.85 -13.97 11.83
N ILE A 103 10.57 -14.33 10.76
CA ILE A 103 10.23 -13.95 9.37
C ILE A 103 8.84 -14.48 9.02
N ALA A 104 8.55 -15.75 9.31
CA ALA A 104 7.25 -16.36 9.03
C ALA A 104 6.11 -15.69 9.81
N LYS A 105 6.33 -15.35 11.08
CA LYS A 105 5.35 -14.62 11.90
C LYS A 105 5.10 -13.22 11.35
N SER A 106 6.15 -12.46 11.11
CA SER A 106 6.03 -11.08 10.62
C SER A 106 5.46 -11.01 9.20
N TRP A 107 5.74 -11.99 8.34
CA TRP A 107 5.11 -12.11 7.02
C TRP A 107 3.58 -12.31 7.11
N LYS A 108 3.08 -13.02 8.13
CA LYS A 108 1.63 -13.14 8.36
C LYS A 108 1.00 -11.80 8.73
N ASP A 109 1.71 -10.96 9.48
CA ASP A 109 1.22 -9.63 9.84
C ASP A 109 1.11 -8.73 8.60
N VAL A 110 2.10 -8.79 7.70
CA VAL A 110 2.04 -8.14 6.37
C VAL A 110 0.84 -8.66 5.57
N GLY A 111 0.65 -9.98 5.51
CA GLY A 111 -0.49 -10.59 4.82
C GLY A 111 -1.84 -10.18 5.40
N ALA A 112 -1.95 -10.06 6.72
CA ALA A 112 -3.16 -9.60 7.40
C ALA A 112 -3.48 -8.14 7.09
N ALA A 113 -2.47 -7.26 7.02
CA ALA A 113 -2.65 -5.87 6.62
C ALA A 113 -3.15 -5.75 5.17
N CYS A 114 -2.57 -6.50 4.23
CA CYS A 114 -3.06 -6.58 2.85
C CYS A 114 -4.51 -7.07 2.80
N LYS A 115 -4.82 -8.12 3.55
CA LYS A 115 -6.15 -8.73 3.55
C LYS A 115 -7.21 -7.76 4.08
N ALA A 116 -6.93 -7.06 5.19
CA ALA A 116 -7.86 -6.11 5.78
C ALA A 116 -8.24 -4.97 4.82
N CYS A 117 -7.29 -4.48 4.01
CA CYS A 117 -7.61 -3.49 2.98
C CYS A 117 -8.44 -4.11 1.84
N HIS A 118 -8.05 -5.29 1.35
CA HIS A 118 -8.77 -5.94 0.26
C HIS A 118 -10.21 -6.36 0.62
N GLU A 119 -10.49 -6.77 1.85
CA GLU A 119 -11.86 -7.15 2.26
C GLU A 119 -12.83 -5.96 2.21
N GLU A 120 -12.36 -4.72 2.34
CA GLU A 120 -13.21 -3.53 2.29
C GLU A 120 -13.29 -2.89 0.90
N TYR A 121 -12.25 -3.05 0.08
CA TYR A 121 -12.09 -2.31 -1.18
C TYR A 121 -12.00 -3.18 -2.45
N LYS A 122 -12.06 -4.52 -2.35
CA LYS A 122 -12.03 -5.47 -3.48
C LYS A 122 -13.14 -6.51 -3.41
#